data_AF-A0A9P1HKR6-F1
#
_entry.id   AF-A0A9P1HKR6-F1
#
_cell.length_a   1.000
_cell.length_b   1.000
_cell.length_c   1.000
_cell.angle_alpha   90.00
_cell.angle_beta   90.00
_cell.angle_gamma   90.00
#
_symmetry.space_group_name_H-M   'P 1'
#
loop_
_entity.id
_entity.type
_entity.pdbx_description
1 polymer ?
#
loop_
_entity_poly.entity_id
_entity_poly.type
_entity_poly.pdbx_seq_one_letter_code
_entity_poly.pdbx_strand_id
1 'polypeptide(L)'
;MARAPPFWLILLSLVPGSLAIGCFVCSSFDGENKACEDPFNSTLENNSKEREAGSVANYHHPCWAFKKGRKGLFPADHCIKINGYRAENSSKTMIIRTCALDSGTLTADTEIVRISHCGHFKYEGHHYSGCVQACDTDGCNPAVRLPYIASIYLLPILYFVFHL
;
A
#
# COMPACT_ATOMS: atom_id res chain seq x y z
N MET A 1 -55.33 12.22 12.89
CA MET A 1 -55.05 11.30 11.77
C MET A 1 -53.93 11.92 10.94
N ALA A 2 -52.68 11.77 11.37
CA ALA A 2 -51.51 12.34 10.70
C ALA A 2 -50.87 11.24 9.84
N ARG A 3 -50.91 11.39 8.52
CA ARG A 3 -50.26 10.46 7.59
C ARG A 3 -48.77 10.82 7.53
N ALA A 4 -47.91 9.91 7.98
CA ALA A 4 -46.47 10.00 7.78
C ALA A 4 -46.14 9.96 6.28
N PRO A 5 -45.11 10.69 5.80
CA PRO A 5 -44.67 10.60 4.42
C PRO A 5 -43.95 9.26 4.17
N PRO A 6 -43.94 8.75 2.93
CA PRO A 6 -43.40 7.43 2.63
C PRO A 6 -41.88 7.45 2.81
N PHE A 7 -41.39 6.56 3.66
CA PHE A 7 -39.99 6.27 3.96
C PHE A 7 -39.25 5.58 2.78
N TRP A 8 -39.67 5.89 1.55
CA TRP A 8 -39.33 5.17 0.32
C TRP A 8 -38.72 6.09 -0.74
N LEU A 9 -37.84 6.98 -0.29
CA LEU A 9 -36.96 7.70 -1.20
C LEU A 9 -35.51 7.39 -0.84
N ILE A 10 -34.98 6.47 -1.63
CA ILE A 10 -33.60 6.43 -2.11
C ILE A 10 -32.59 6.02 -1.04
N LEU A 11 -32.56 4.71 -0.76
CA LEU A 11 -31.29 4.05 -0.46
C LEU A 11 -30.52 3.96 -1.78
N LEU A 12 -29.84 5.04 -2.18
CA LEU A 12 -28.82 4.97 -3.22
C LEU A 12 -27.70 4.12 -2.61
N SER A 13 -27.74 2.81 -2.83
CA SER A 13 -26.63 1.94 -2.48
C SER A 13 -25.45 2.43 -3.30
N LEU A 14 -24.55 3.19 -2.66
CA LEU A 14 -23.16 3.30 -3.09
C LEU A 14 -22.67 1.86 -3.21
N VAL A 15 -22.72 1.30 -4.43
CA VAL A 15 -22.03 0.06 -4.72
C VAL A 15 -20.56 0.39 -4.44
N PRO A 16 -19.91 -0.22 -3.44
CA PRO A 16 -18.48 -0.06 -3.31
C PRO A 16 -17.88 -0.75 -4.53
N GLY A 17 -17.58 0.03 -5.58
CA GLY A 17 -16.68 -0.42 -6.62
C GLY A 17 -15.36 -0.79 -5.94
N SER A 18 -14.79 -1.94 -6.26
CA SER A 18 -13.43 -2.24 -5.83
C SER A 18 -12.49 -1.24 -6.49
N LEU A 19 -12.10 -0.20 -5.75
CA LEU A 19 -11.10 0.75 -6.21
C LEU A 19 -9.74 0.07 -6.08
N ALA A 20 -8.95 0.10 -7.17
CA ALA A 20 -7.57 -0.32 -7.07
C ALA A 20 -6.81 0.69 -6.23
N ILE A 21 -5.91 0.24 -5.38
CA ILE A 21 -5.04 1.15 -4.64
C ILE A 21 -3.91 1.67 -5.55
N GLY A 22 -3.30 2.77 -5.15
CA GLY A 22 -2.10 3.29 -5.74
C GLY A 22 -0.86 2.87 -4.97
N CYS A 23 0.20 2.44 -5.65
CA CYS A 23 1.46 2.03 -5.01
C CYS A 23 2.66 2.66 -5.69
N PHE A 24 3.75 2.74 -4.93
CA PHE A 24 5.07 2.93 -5.55
C PHE A 24 5.51 1.63 -6.24
N VAL A 25 5.88 1.70 -7.51
CA VAL A 25 6.36 0.62 -8.35
C VAL A 25 7.73 1.00 -8.88
N CYS A 26 8.77 0.31 -8.41
CA CYS A 26 10.15 0.58 -8.80
C CYS A 26 11.07 -0.56 -8.34
N SER A 27 12.26 -0.62 -8.91
CA SER A 27 13.36 -1.45 -8.40
C SER A 27 14.64 -0.63 -8.31
N SER A 28 15.52 -1.05 -7.42
CA SER A 28 16.89 -0.56 -7.31
C SER A 28 17.78 -1.71 -6.85
N PHE A 29 18.82 -1.99 -7.62
CA PHE A 29 19.90 -2.88 -7.23
C PHE A 29 21.16 -2.04 -7.00
N ASP A 30 21.85 -2.30 -5.90
CA ASP A 30 23.08 -1.59 -5.51
C ASP A 30 22.94 -0.05 -5.48
N GLY A 31 21.72 0.45 -5.25
CA GLY A 31 21.43 1.88 -5.18
C GLY A 31 21.41 2.61 -6.53
N GLU A 32 21.22 1.91 -7.65
CA GLU A 32 21.13 2.47 -9.00
C GLU A 32 19.95 3.44 -9.18
N ASN A 33 18.84 3.23 -8.46
CA ASN A 33 17.65 4.06 -8.54
C ASN A 33 17.38 4.74 -7.20
N LYS A 34 17.95 5.94 -7.02
CA LYS A 34 17.79 6.75 -5.80
C LYS A 34 16.34 7.11 -5.49
N ALA A 35 15.45 7.15 -6.47
CA ALA A 35 14.03 7.42 -6.23
C ALA A 35 13.30 6.19 -5.64
N CYS A 36 13.84 4.99 -5.81
CA CYS A 36 13.32 3.77 -5.21
C CYS A 36 13.93 3.47 -3.84
N GLU A 37 15.11 4.02 -3.53
CA GLU A 37 15.73 3.88 -2.22
C GLU A 37 14.90 4.55 -1.10
N ASP A 38 15.01 4.05 0.14
CA ASP A 38 14.51 4.77 1.32
C ASP A 38 15.61 5.74 1.79
N PRO A 39 15.35 7.05 1.89
CA PRO A 39 14.17 7.63 2.51
C PRO A 39 13.20 8.17 1.46
N PHE A 40 11.90 8.03 1.71
CA PHE A 40 10.89 8.76 0.93
C PHE A 40 11.10 10.26 1.15
N ASN A 41 11.90 10.88 0.27
CA ASN A 41 12.11 12.31 0.28
C ASN A 41 10.94 12.95 -0.48
N SER A 42 9.83 13.16 0.23
CA SER A 42 8.69 13.96 -0.27
C SER A 42 9.06 15.42 -0.55
N THR A 43 10.29 15.83 -0.18
CA THR A 43 10.83 17.20 -0.25
C THR A 43 12.00 17.33 -1.23
N LEU A 44 12.06 16.53 -2.30
CA LEU A 44 13.02 16.80 -3.39
C LEU A 44 12.75 18.22 -3.94
N GLU A 45 13.63 19.16 -3.56
CA GLU A 45 13.46 20.63 -3.65
C GLU A 45 12.91 21.18 -4.97
N ASN A 46 12.23 22.30 -4.94
CA ASN A 46 11.44 22.80 -6.08
C ASN A 46 12.27 23.56 -7.16
N ASN A 47 13.50 23.12 -7.46
CA ASN A 47 14.47 23.86 -8.29
C ASN A 47 14.94 23.16 -9.58
N SER A 48 14.10 22.39 -10.25
CA SER A 48 14.29 22.14 -11.69
C SER A 48 13.00 21.63 -12.31
N LYS A 49 12.74 22.04 -13.56
CA LYS A 49 11.59 21.67 -14.39
C LYS A 49 11.51 20.16 -14.74
N GLU A 50 12.32 19.35 -14.08
CA GLU A 50 12.47 17.88 -14.25
C GLU A 50 11.94 17.10 -13.02
N ARG A 51 11.46 17.77 -11.98
CA ARG A 51 11.21 17.21 -10.64
C ARG A 51 9.80 16.70 -10.33
N GLU A 52 8.96 16.48 -11.34
CA GLU A 52 7.66 15.81 -11.18
C GLU A 52 7.70 14.34 -11.65
N ALA A 53 8.86 13.83 -12.06
CA ALA A 53 8.97 12.55 -12.75
C ALA A 53 9.83 11.49 -12.03
N GLY A 54 10.18 11.71 -10.74
CA GLY A 54 11.04 10.79 -10.00
C GLY A 54 10.33 10.01 -8.89
N SER A 55 9.78 10.72 -7.90
CA SER A 55 8.99 10.13 -6.81
C SER A 55 7.52 9.93 -7.19
N VAL A 56 6.95 10.86 -7.95
CA VAL A 56 5.60 10.74 -8.52
C VAL A 56 5.56 9.75 -9.69
N ALA A 57 6.61 9.65 -10.51
CA ALA A 57 6.59 8.71 -11.64
C ALA A 57 6.56 7.24 -11.22
N ASN A 58 7.10 6.92 -10.04
CA ASN A 58 7.01 5.58 -9.50
C ASN A 58 5.65 5.32 -8.83
N TYR A 59 4.79 6.33 -8.64
CA TYR A 59 3.47 6.11 -8.06
C TYR A 59 2.45 5.77 -9.16
N HIS A 60 1.91 4.56 -9.11
CA HIS A 60 0.92 4.08 -10.07
C HIS A 60 -0.46 3.98 -9.43
N HIS A 61 -1.44 4.72 -9.95
CA HIS A 61 -2.86 4.62 -9.56
C HIS A 61 -3.76 4.76 -10.81
N PRO A 62 -4.75 3.85 -11.03
CA PRO A 62 -4.96 2.60 -10.29
C PRO A 62 -3.81 1.63 -10.54
N CYS A 63 -3.36 0.92 -9.51
CA CYS A 63 -2.32 -0.07 -9.72
C CYS A 63 -2.87 -1.43 -10.15
N TRP A 64 -2.07 -2.13 -10.96
CA TRP A 64 -2.43 -3.39 -11.58
C TRP A 64 -1.41 -4.47 -11.23
N ALA A 65 -1.89 -5.66 -10.89
CA ALA A 65 -1.06 -6.79 -10.52
C ALA A 65 -1.50 -8.09 -11.23
N PHE A 66 -0.59 -9.05 -11.32
CA PHE A 66 -0.91 -10.39 -11.79
C PHE A 66 -1.61 -11.19 -10.70
N LYS A 67 -2.64 -11.95 -11.08
CA LYS A 67 -3.31 -12.92 -10.21
C LYS A 67 -2.89 -14.34 -10.57
N LYS A 68 -2.39 -15.10 -9.60
CA LYS A 68 -1.97 -16.49 -9.80
C LYS A 68 -3.11 -17.32 -10.41
N GLY A 69 -2.81 -18.07 -11.46
CA GLY A 69 -3.78 -18.92 -12.14
C GLY A 69 -4.81 -18.19 -13.01
N ARG A 70 -4.64 -16.88 -13.27
CA ARG A 70 -5.48 -16.10 -14.18
C ARG A 70 -4.64 -15.39 -15.23
N LYS A 71 -5.24 -15.15 -16.40
CA LYS A 71 -4.61 -14.39 -17.49
C LYS A 71 -5.01 -12.92 -17.38
N GLY A 72 -4.05 -12.03 -17.59
CA GLY A 72 -4.26 -10.58 -17.56
C GLY A 72 -3.92 -9.94 -16.21
N LEU A 73 -4.16 -8.65 -16.15
CA LEU A 73 -3.90 -7.80 -14.99
C LEU A 73 -5.21 -7.53 -14.24
N PHE A 74 -5.11 -7.41 -12.92
CA PHE A 74 -6.23 -7.17 -12.01
C PHE A 74 -5.96 -5.94 -11.14
N PRO A 75 -7.01 -5.21 -10.72
CA PRO A 75 -6.87 -4.08 -9.82
C PRO A 75 -6.19 -4.52 -8.53
N ALA A 76 -5.01 -3.98 -8.22
CA ALA A 76 -4.27 -4.33 -7.03
C ALA A 76 -4.99 -3.82 -5.76
N ASP A 77 -4.94 -4.61 -4.71
CA ASP A 77 -5.45 -4.29 -3.36
C ASP A 77 -4.32 -4.14 -2.34
N HIS A 78 -3.06 -4.43 -2.73
CA HIS A 78 -1.92 -4.35 -1.83
C HIS A 78 -0.64 -3.82 -2.48
N CYS A 79 0.15 -3.11 -1.69
CA CYS A 79 1.51 -2.69 -2.05
C CYS A 79 2.52 -3.59 -1.34
N ILE A 80 3.53 -4.05 -2.06
CA ILE A 80 4.64 -4.84 -1.53
C ILE A 80 5.93 -4.05 -1.63
N LYS A 81 6.71 -4.07 -0.56
CA LYS A 81 8.08 -3.61 -0.51
C LYS A 81 8.99 -4.74 -0.06
N ILE A 82 10.01 -5.01 -0.86
CA ILE A 82 11.09 -5.94 -0.56
C ILE A 82 12.35 -5.11 -0.39
N ASN A 83 13.07 -5.32 0.70
CA ASN A 83 14.41 -4.78 0.88
C ASN A 83 15.36 -5.87 1.37
N GLY A 84 16.63 -5.79 1.00
CA GLY A 84 17.61 -6.76 1.47
C GLY A 84 19.00 -6.52 0.93
N TYR A 85 19.91 -7.40 1.33
CA TYR A 85 21.29 -7.44 0.86
C TYR A 85 21.71 -8.87 0.54
N ARG A 86 22.69 -9.05 -0.34
CA ARG A 86 23.18 -10.40 -0.69
C ARG A 86 23.84 -11.05 0.51
N ALA A 87 23.52 -12.31 0.78
CA ALA A 87 24.08 -13.08 1.89
C ALA A 87 25.62 -13.19 1.80
N GLU A 88 26.16 -13.24 0.58
CA GLU A 88 27.61 -13.30 0.32
C GLU A 88 28.30 -11.94 0.41
N ASN A 89 27.56 -10.84 0.23
CA ASN A 89 28.11 -9.49 0.24
C ASN A 89 27.03 -8.46 0.63
N SER A 90 27.11 -7.95 1.86
CA SER A 90 26.15 -6.99 2.39
C SER A 90 26.18 -5.61 1.73
N SER A 91 27.24 -5.27 0.97
CA SER A 91 27.28 -4.04 0.16
C SER A 91 26.38 -4.10 -1.07
N LYS A 92 25.93 -5.30 -1.45
CA LYS A 92 25.04 -5.52 -2.59
C LYS A 92 23.60 -5.51 -2.13
N THR A 93 22.90 -4.40 -2.35
CA THR A 93 21.54 -4.16 -1.85
C THR A 93 20.49 -4.35 -2.93
N MET A 94 19.25 -4.56 -2.49
CA MET A 94 18.08 -4.66 -3.35
C MET A 94 16.89 -3.98 -2.67
N ILE A 95 16.16 -3.19 -3.45
CA ILE A 95 14.83 -2.69 -3.10
C ILE A 95 13.90 -2.91 -4.29
N ILE A 96 12.73 -3.49 -4.02
CA ILE A 96 11.66 -3.65 -5.01
C ILE A 96 10.36 -3.18 -4.37
N ARG A 97 9.66 -2.26 -5.02
CA ARG A 97 8.28 -1.90 -4.69
C ARG A 97 7.39 -2.29 -5.86
N THR A 98 6.28 -2.95 -5.57
CA THR A 98 5.35 -3.42 -6.60
C THR A 98 3.93 -3.49 -6.07
N CYS A 99 3.00 -3.58 -6.99
CA CYS A 99 1.61 -3.87 -6.70
C CYS A 99 1.41 -5.38 -6.64
N ALA A 100 0.53 -5.80 -5.75
CA ALA A 100 0.15 -7.20 -5.60
C ALA A 100 -1.35 -7.32 -5.38
N LEU A 101 -1.83 -8.53 -5.60
CA LEU A 101 -3.21 -8.91 -5.37
C LEU A 101 -3.26 -10.09 -4.41
N ASP A 102 -4.13 -10.02 -3.40
CA ASP A 102 -4.54 -11.18 -2.63
C ASP A 102 -5.38 -12.13 -3.55
N SER A 103 -4.90 -13.36 -3.75
CA SER A 103 -5.57 -14.31 -4.63
C SER A 103 -6.77 -15.00 -3.97
N GLY A 104 -6.98 -14.79 -2.67
CA GLY A 104 -8.11 -15.31 -1.91
C GLY A 104 -7.97 -16.78 -1.56
N THR A 105 -6.78 -17.37 -1.69
CA THR A 105 -6.57 -18.80 -1.40
C THR A 105 -6.64 -19.06 0.11
N LEU A 106 -7.08 -20.26 0.51
CA LEU A 106 -7.26 -20.63 1.92
C LEU A 106 -5.93 -20.67 2.71
N THR A 107 -4.80 -20.78 2.03
CA THR A 107 -3.46 -20.87 2.62
C THR A 107 -2.76 -19.51 2.55
N ALA A 108 -2.65 -18.81 3.69
CA ALA A 108 -1.86 -17.58 3.79
C ALA A 108 -0.40 -17.77 3.35
N ASP A 109 0.11 -18.99 3.46
CA ASP A 109 1.50 -19.39 3.18
C ASP A 109 1.90 -19.30 1.70
N THR A 110 0.92 -19.15 0.79
CA THR A 110 1.17 -19.05 -0.65
C THR A 110 1.06 -17.64 -1.21
N GLU A 111 0.73 -16.65 -0.38
CA GLU A 111 0.47 -15.28 -0.81
C GLU A 111 1.35 -14.29 -0.04
N ILE A 112 2.35 -13.75 -0.74
CA ILE A 112 3.33 -12.78 -0.23
C ILE A 112 2.71 -11.53 0.41
N VAL A 113 1.44 -11.30 0.09
CA VAL A 113 0.63 -10.16 0.50
C VAL A 113 0.15 -10.25 1.96
N ARG A 114 -0.02 -11.46 2.49
CA ARG A 114 -0.63 -11.66 3.82
C ARG A 114 0.38 -11.71 4.97
N ILE A 115 1.68 -11.76 4.69
CA ILE A 115 2.71 -11.99 5.70
C ILE A 115 3.88 -11.05 5.48
N SER A 116 3.92 -9.98 6.28
CA SER A 116 5.15 -9.20 6.44
C SER A 116 6.13 -9.96 7.31
N HIS A 117 7.31 -10.28 6.78
CA HIS A 117 8.32 -11.05 7.50
C HIS A 117 9.72 -10.71 6.99
N CYS A 118 10.72 -11.04 7.81
CA CYS A 118 12.13 -10.95 7.44
C CYS A 118 12.75 -12.34 7.43
N GLY A 119 13.68 -12.55 6.51
CA GLY A 119 14.35 -13.84 6.35
C GLY A 119 15.23 -13.88 5.12
N HIS A 120 15.56 -15.10 4.72
CA HIS A 120 16.38 -15.37 3.55
C HIS A 120 15.49 -15.74 2.37
N PHE A 121 15.80 -15.18 1.20
CA PHE A 121 15.08 -15.48 -0.04
C PHE A 121 16.03 -15.48 -1.23
N LYS A 122 15.61 -16.11 -2.33
CA LYS A 122 16.37 -16.18 -3.57
C LYS A 122 15.70 -15.33 -4.64
N TYR A 123 16.46 -14.47 -5.29
CA TYR A 123 16.01 -13.64 -6.39
C TYR A 123 17.08 -13.64 -7.49
N GLU A 124 16.67 -13.91 -8.74
CA GLU A 124 17.56 -13.97 -9.92
C GLU A 124 18.87 -14.75 -9.69
N GLY A 125 18.78 -15.89 -9.01
CA GLY A 125 19.94 -16.75 -8.76
C GLY A 125 20.78 -16.38 -7.52
N HIS A 126 20.57 -15.21 -6.91
CA HIS A 126 21.31 -14.75 -5.74
C HIS A 126 20.51 -14.95 -4.44
N HIS A 127 21.23 -15.25 -3.35
CA HIS A 127 20.64 -15.33 -2.01
C HIS A 127 20.68 -13.97 -1.32
N TYR A 128 19.53 -13.52 -0.84
CA TYR A 128 19.35 -12.27 -0.12
C TYR A 128 18.91 -12.56 1.32
N SER A 129 19.27 -11.64 2.21
CA SER A 129 18.75 -11.51 3.57
C SER A 129 18.02 -10.17 3.67
N GLY A 130 16.76 -10.17 4.09
CA GLY A 130 15.95 -8.97 4.00
C GLY A 130 14.53 -9.12 4.53
N CYS A 131 13.68 -8.14 4.25
CA CYS A 131 12.29 -8.11 4.67
C CYS A 131 11.34 -7.91 3.49
N VAL A 132 10.17 -8.53 3.61
CA VAL A 132 9.00 -8.28 2.77
C VAL A 132 7.96 -7.60 3.64
N GLN A 133 7.44 -6.47 3.17
CA GLN A 133 6.42 -5.68 3.84
C GLN A 133 5.24 -5.50 2.90
N ALA A 134 4.03 -5.71 3.43
CA ALA A 134 2.78 -5.57 2.69
C ALA A 134 1.85 -4.57 3.40
N CYS A 135 1.02 -3.87 2.62
CA CYS A 135 -0.05 -3.02 3.15
C CYS A 135 -1.22 -2.93 2.17
N ASP A 136 -2.33 -2.33 2.61
CA ASP A 136 -3.62 -2.26 1.91
C ASP A 136 -4.13 -0.82 1.68
N THR A 137 -3.26 0.19 1.73
CA THR A 137 -3.63 1.60 1.54
C THR A 137 -2.75 2.28 0.49
N ASP A 138 -3.24 3.36 -0.11
CA ASP A 138 -2.49 4.13 -1.10
C ASP A 138 -1.11 4.56 -0.59
N GLY A 139 -0.08 4.29 -1.39
CA GLY A 139 1.26 4.85 -1.24
C GLY A 139 1.94 4.53 0.09
N CYS A 140 1.69 3.36 0.70
CA CYS A 140 2.26 3.01 1.99
C CYS A 140 3.79 3.17 2.05
N ASN A 141 4.20 4.28 2.61
CA ASN A 141 5.43 4.39 3.34
C ASN A 141 5.11 4.06 4.80
N PRO A 142 6.02 3.47 5.59
CA PRO A 142 5.78 3.17 7.00
C PRO A 142 5.53 4.48 7.77
N ALA A 143 4.27 4.88 7.88
CA ALA A 143 3.81 5.85 8.84
C ALA A 143 3.45 5.09 10.12
N VAL A 144 4.01 5.50 11.25
CA VAL A 144 3.57 5.01 12.56
C VAL A 144 2.08 5.31 12.67
N ARG A 145 1.23 4.28 12.66
CA ARG A 145 -0.21 4.46 12.89
C ARG A 145 -0.38 4.88 14.35
N LEU A 146 -0.52 6.19 14.63
CA LEU A 146 -1.09 6.62 15.89
C LEU A 146 -2.55 6.11 15.94
N PRO A 147 -2.97 5.46 17.04
CA PRO A 147 -4.33 4.96 17.15
C PRO A 147 -5.32 6.12 17.10
N TYR A 148 -6.04 6.25 15.99
CA TYR A 148 -7.14 7.19 15.80
C TYR A 148 -8.40 6.67 16.51
N ILE A 149 -8.31 6.43 17.81
CA ILE A 149 -9.39 5.92 18.64
C ILE A 149 -9.64 6.89 19.79
N ALA A 150 -10.02 8.13 19.47
CA ALA A 150 -10.50 9.08 20.48
C ALA A 150 -11.42 10.18 19.95
N SER A 151 -11.46 10.46 18.64
CA SER A 151 -12.13 11.65 18.13
C SER A 151 -13.65 11.50 17.90
N ILE A 152 -14.17 10.30 17.68
CA ILE A 152 -15.58 10.14 17.24
C ILE A 152 -16.54 10.03 18.43
N TYR A 153 -16.07 9.60 19.61
CA TYR A 153 -16.92 9.42 20.79
C TYR A 153 -17.01 10.68 21.69
N LEU A 154 -16.14 11.68 21.53
CA LEU A 154 -16.19 12.89 22.36
C LEU A 154 -17.30 13.86 21.95
N LEU A 155 -17.64 13.93 20.66
CA LEU A 155 -18.70 14.82 20.15
C LEU A 155 -20.11 14.48 20.70
N PRO A 156 -20.56 13.20 20.74
CA PRO A 156 -21.85 12.88 21.34
C PRO A 156 -21.86 13.02 22.87
N ILE A 157 -20.73 12.77 23.56
CA ILE A 157 -20.63 12.93 25.02
C ILE A 157 -20.67 14.41 25.42
N LEU A 158 -19.97 15.29 24.70
CA LEU A 158 -20.04 16.73 24.91
C LEU A 158 -21.44 17.28 24.66
N TYR A 159 -22.10 16.85 23.58
CA TYR A 159 -23.49 17.25 23.32
C TYR A 159 -24.44 16.83 24.46
N PHE A 160 -24.29 15.61 24.99
CA PHE A 160 -25.11 15.13 26.10
C PHE A 160 -24.84 15.86 27.42
N VAL A 161 -23.59 16.21 27.71
CA VAL A 161 -23.20 16.97 28.93
C VAL A 161 -23.64 18.43 28.87
N PHE A 162 -23.68 19.05 27.68
CA PHE A 162 -24.13 20.43 27.50
C PHE A 162 -25.67 20.59 27.34
N HIS A 163 -26.43 19.49 27.29
CA HIS A 163 -27.90 19.48 27.20
C HIS A 163 -28.59 18.76 28.38
N LEU A 164 -27.85 18.55 29.48
CA LEU A 164 -28.38 18.17 30.79
C LEU A 164 -28.45 19.39 31.71
#